data_AF-A0A653P2P8-F1
#
_entry.id   AF-A0A653P2P8-F1
#
_cell.length_a   1.000
_cell.length_b   1.000
_cell.length_c   1.000
_cell.angle_alpha   90.00
_cell.angle_beta   90.00
_cell.angle_gamma   90.00
#
_symmetry.space_group_name_H-M   'P 1'
#
loop_
_entity.id
_entity.type
_entity.pdbx_description
1 polymer ?
#
loop_
_entity_poly.entity_id
_entity_poly.type
_entity_poly.pdbx_seq_one_letter_code
_entity_poly.pdbx_strand_id
1 'polypeptide(L)'
;MTAQLITPNPHIPCEPGYCLQYVRETFGLGGVYPSATSGWSNAQYKHRDQNFPDAWVPLWFFMADEPLGHVVLRAPDGSIFSTSDDSTVPHHHPNLADLMGYYARYGLPLMYLGWSEDIETVRVVNVSNSIEYTGFTQSPQEDELSAAEVQEIKDHINDVFLGDYAWDGRMDNPGLAKVLIETQKRVTAHREETRAAFDALPTRVWWGTTVVRDGKEIAVIQDQANVRTEQLGQGQVLVEIADSVSPGALATLVTEANAEAVIEAIRARLAATEG
;
A
#
# COMPACT_ATOMS: atom_id res chain seq x y z
N MET A 1 -3.28 -23.20 15.50
CA MET A 1 -4.11 -24.14 14.72
C MET A 1 -5.04 -23.32 13.84
N THR A 2 -5.45 -23.81 12.68
CA THR A 2 -6.46 -23.09 11.88
C THR A 2 -7.81 -23.78 12.00
N ALA A 3 -8.88 -23.01 12.16
CA ALA A 3 -10.24 -23.50 12.18
C ALA A 3 -11.08 -22.80 11.11
N GLN A 4 -11.70 -23.55 10.20
CA GLN A 4 -12.73 -23.02 9.31
C GLN A 4 -14.00 -22.76 10.13
N LEU A 5 -14.49 -21.52 10.11
CA LEU A 5 -15.72 -21.13 10.81
C LEU A 5 -16.96 -21.33 9.92
N ILE A 6 -16.82 -21.03 8.63
CA ILE A 6 -17.87 -21.21 7.62
C ILE A 6 -17.25 -21.93 6.42
N THR A 7 -17.78 -23.10 6.05
CA THR A 7 -17.34 -23.82 4.85
C THR A 7 -18.11 -23.31 3.64
N PRO A 8 -17.44 -22.79 2.59
CA PRO A 8 -18.12 -22.28 1.41
C PRO A 8 -18.61 -23.41 0.49
N ASN A 9 -19.59 -23.11 -0.36
CA ASN A 9 -19.91 -23.88 -1.56
C ASN A 9 -19.36 -23.16 -2.81
N PRO A 10 -18.21 -23.60 -3.36
CA PRO A 10 -17.61 -22.97 -4.54
C PRO A 10 -18.35 -23.29 -5.84
N HIS A 11 -19.34 -24.20 -5.83
CA HIS A 11 -20.06 -24.64 -7.02
C HIS A 11 -21.44 -23.98 -7.13
N ILE A 12 -21.50 -22.68 -6.88
CA ILE A 12 -22.67 -21.85 -7.15
C ILE A 12 -22.51 -21.15 -8.50
N PRO A 13 -23.62 -20.81 -9.19
CA PRO A 13 -23.56 -19.93 -10.35
C PRO A 13 -22.92 -18.58 -9.99
N CYS A 14 -22.27 -17.95 -10.96
CA CYS A 14 -21.68 -16.62 -10.81
C CYS A 14 -22.09 -15.71 -11.98
N GLU A 15 -21.88 -14.41 -11.82
CA GLU A 15 -22.03 -13.43 -12.89
C GLU A 15 -20.65 -12.81 -13.21
N PRO A 16 -20.24 -12.74 -14.49
CA PRO A 16 -18.99 -12.08 -14.88
C PRO A 16 -18.93 -10.64 -14.35
N GLY A 17 -17.78 -10.26 -13.79
CA GLY A 17 -17.59 -8.95 -13.15
C GLY A 17 -18.14 -8.81 -11.73
N TYR A 18 -18.88 -9.81 -11.19
CA TYR A 18 -19.42 -9.79 -9.82
C TYR A 18 -18.61 -10.66 -8.86
N CYS A 19 -17.28 -10.51 -8.87
CA CYS A 19 -16.34 -11.35 -8.12
C CYS A 19 -16.60 -11.35 -6.60
N LEU A 20 -16.84 -10.19 -5.99
CA LEU A 20 -17.17 -10.09 -4.57
C LEU A 20 -18.50 -10.76 -4.23
N GLN A 21 -19.50 -10.61 -5.09
CA GLN A 21 -20.79 -11.26 -4.90
C GLN A 21 -20.65 -12.79 -4.94
N TYR A 22 -19.91 -13.30 -5.91
CA TYR A 22 -19.64 -14.74 -5.98
C TYR A 22 -18.98 -15.23 -4.68
N VAL A 23 -17.87 -14.61 -4.26
CA VAL A 23 -17.13 -15.06 -3.07
C VAL A 23 -18.00 -15.00 -1.81
N ARG A 24 -18.74 -13.92 -1.54
CA ARG A 24 -19.59 -13.85 -0.34
C ARG A 24 -20.76 -14.85 -0.37
N GLU A 25 -21.34 -15.09 -1.55
CA GLU A 25 -22.45 -16.04 -1.70
C GLU A 25 -21.98 -17.48 -1.52
N THR A 26 -20.71 -17.80 -1.83
CA THR A 26 -20.18 -19.13 -1.50
C THR A 26 -20.25 -19.43 0.00
N PHE A 27 -20.09 -18.41 0.85
CA PHE A 27 -20.25 -18.51 2.31
C PHE A 27 -21.68 -18.28 2.79
N GLY A 28 -22.65 -18.07 1.89
CA GLY A 28 -24.05 -17.79 2.24
C GLY A 28 -24.26 -16.41 2.87
N LEU A 29 -23.43 -15.42 2.53
CA LEU A 29 -23.45 -14.10 3.15
C LEU A 29 -24.10 -13.05 2.25
N GLY A 30 -24.72 -12.05 2.89
CA GLY A 30 -25.25 -10.86 2.21
C GLY A 30 -24.14 -9.84 1.90
N GLY A 31 -24.43 -8.93 0.96
CA GLY A 31 -23.50 -7.87 0.58
C GLY A 31 -23.50 -6.69 1.54
N VAL A 32 -22.31 -6.26 1.98
CA VAL A 32 -22.11 -5.03 2.74
C VAL A 32 -21.33 -4.01 1.91
N TYR A 33 -20.25 -4.44 1.28
CA TYR A 33 -19.40 -3.60 0.46
C TYR A 33 -19.77 -3.65 -1.02
N PRO A 34 -19.62 -2.52 -1.74
CA PRO A 34 -19.97 -2.43 -3.16
C PRO A 34 -18.91 -3.01 -4.10
N SER A 35 -17.67 -3.22 -3.65
CA SER A 35 -16.56 -3.63 -4.51
C SER A 35 -15.49 -4.43 -3.76
N ALA A 36 -14.67 -5.17 -4.49
CA ALA A 36 -13.57 -5.94 -3.91
C ALA A 36 -12.52 -5.03 -3.26
N THR A 37 -12.20 -3.88 -3.88
CA THR A 37 -11.35 -2.85 -3.28
C THR A 37 -11.92 -2.36 -1.94
N SER A 38 -13.22 -2.09 -1.86
CA SER A 38 -13.87 -1.67 -0.61
C SER A 38 -13.85 -2.79 0.45
N GLY A 39 -14.10 -4.04 0.04
CA GLY A 39 -13.99 -5.21 0.91
C GLY A 39 -12.60 -5.38 1.49
N TRP A 40 -11.56 -5.33 0.66
CA TRP A 40 -10.18 -5.38 1.11
C TRP A 40 -9.85 -4.23 2.05
N SER A 41 -10.24 -2.99 1.75
CA SER A 41 -9.95 -1.83 2.61
C SER A 41 -10.58 -1.95 3.99
N ASN A 42 -11.74 -2.60 4.12
CA ASN A 42 -12.47 -2.71 5.37
C ASN A 42 -12.34 -4.07 6.09
N ALA A 43 -11.69 -5.07 5.48
CA ALA A 43 -11.36 -6.33 6.14
C ALA A 43 -10.56 -6.06 7.44
N GLN A 44 -10.91 -6.75 8.53
CA GLN A 44 -10.28 -6.52 9.84
C GLN A 44 -9.05 -7.42 10.03
N TYR A 45 -9.06 -8.60 9.41
CA TYR A 45 -8.05 -9.63 9.62
C TYR A 45 -7.29 -9.90 8.32
N LYS A 46 -6.48 -8.92 7.90
CA LYS A 46 -5.73 -8.94 6.64
C LYS A 46 -4.34 -9.54 6.81
N HIS A 47 -3.90 -10.24 5.76
CA HIS A 47 -2.57 -10.82 5.65
C HIS A 47 -2.00 -10.48 4.28
N ARG A 48 -0.88 -9.74 4.24
CA ARG A 48 -0.24 -9.31 2.98
C ARG A 48 0.73 -10.34 2.41
N ASP A 49 1.03 -11.38 3.17
CA ASP A 49 1.89 -12.47 2.73
C ASP A 49 1.11 -13.51 1.89
N GLN A 50 1.79 -14.59 1.53
CA GLN A 50 1.19 -15.76 0.88
C GLN A 50 1.24 -16.99 1.81
N ASN A 51 1.30 -16.77 3.13
CA ASN A 51 1.29 -17.85 4.13
C ASN A 51 -0.14 -18.28 4.39
N PHE A 52 -0.76 -18.87 3.38
CA PHE A 52 -2.16 -19.27 3.45
C PHE A 52 -2.37 -20.40 4.46
N PRO A 53 -3.46 -20.37 5.23
CA PRO A 53 -3.85 -21.52 6.01
C PRO A 53 -4.31 -22.68 5.12
N ASP A 54 -4.35 -23.88 5.71
CA ASP A 54 -5.07 -25.04 5.19
C ASP A 54 -6.59 -24.87 5.41
N ALA A 55 -7.16 -23.83 4.79
CA ALA A 55 -8.54 -23.39 4.93
C ALA A 55 -9.00 -22.60 3.69
N TRP A 56 -10.31 -22.41 3.57
CA TRP A 56 -10.91 -21.57 2.55
C TRP A 56 -10.77 -20.09 2.92
N VAL A 57 -10.17 -19.30 2.03
CA VAL A 57 -9.93 -17.87 2.25
C VAL A 57 -10.17 -17.03 0.99
N PRO A 58 -10.69 -15.79 1.13
CA PRO A 58 -10.68 -14.82 0.06
C PRO A 58 -9.25 -14.33 -0.22
N LEU A 59 -8.87 -14.25 -1.49
CA LEU A 59 -7.66 -13.56 -1.94
C LEU A 59 -8.06 -12.29 -2.70
N TRP A 60 -7.37 -11.19 -2.40
CA TRP A 60 -7.69 -9.86 -2.89
C TRP A 60 -6.62 -9.36 -3.85
N PHE A 61 -7.07 -8.69 -4.91
CA PHE A 61 -6.22 -8.15 -5.95
C PHE A 61 -6.68 -6.76 -6.36
N PHE A 62 -5.72 -5.99 -6.84
CA PHE A 62 -5.95 -4.77 -7.59
C PHE A 62 -5.75 -5.05 -9.09
N MET A 63 -6.49 -4.32 -9.93
CA MET A 63 -6.35 -4.33 -11.38
C MET A 63 -6.25 -2.89 -11.87
N ALA A 64 -5.22 -2.56 -12.65
CA ALA A 64 -4.96 -1.17 -13.07
C ALA A 64 -6.14 -0.56 -13.85
N ASP A 65 -6.76 -1.36 -14.72
CA ASP A 65 -7.87 -0.92 -15.58
C ASP A 65 -9.26 -1.19 -14.96
N GLU A 66 -9.34 -1.75 -13.76
CA GLU A 66 -10.59 -2.03 -13.05
C GLU A 66 -10.49 -1.61 -11.56
N PRO A 67 -10.89 -0.36 -11.23
CA PRO A 67 -10.72 0.20 -9.89
C PRO A 67 -11.57 -0.51 -8.82
N LEU A 68 -12.60 -1.26 -9.21
CA LEU A 68 -13.40 -2.07 -8.27
C LEU A 68 -12.62 -3.25 -7.69
N GLY A 69 -11.44 -3.55 -8.25
CA GLY A 69 -10.53 -4.60 -7.79
C GLY A 69 -11.02 -5.99 -8.16
N HIS A 70 -10.37 -7.01 -7.61
CA HIS A 70 -10.76 -8.39 -7.81
C HIS A 70 -10.62 -9.22 -6.54
N VAL A 71 -11.50 -10.20 -6.36
CA VAL A 71 -11.45 -11.13 -5.23
C VAL A 71 -11.81 -12.53 -5.72
N VAL A 72 -11.10 -13.53 -5.20
CA VAL A 72 -11.29 -14.94 -5.56
C VAL A 72 -11.33 -15.79 -4.30
N LEU A 73 -11.85 -17.01 -4.43
CA LEU A 73 -11.90 -17.96 -3.34
C LEU A 73 -10.77 -18.98 -3.50
N ARG A 74 -9.86 -19.06 -2.53
CA ARG A 74 -8.83 -20.11 -2.46
C ARG A 74 -9.31 -21.28 -1.61
N ALA A 75 -9.14 -22.49 -2.11
CA ALA A 75 -9.38 -23.74 -1.41
C ALA A 75 -8.16 -24.18 -0.54
N PRO A 76 -8.36 -25.06 0.47
CA PRO A 76 -7.27 -25.57 1.29
C PRO A 76 -6.14 -26.25 0.49
N ASP A 77 -6.51 -26.94 -0.59
CA ASP A 77 -5.57 -27.60 -1.51
C ASP A 77 -4.75 -26.63 -2.39
N GLY A 78 -5.00 -25.32 -2.29
CA GLY A 78 -4.33 -24.28 -3.03
C GLY A 78 -4.97 -23.93 -4.37
N SER A 79 -5.99 -24.67 -4.81
CA SER A 79 -6.76 -24.33 -5.99
C SER A 79 -7.64 -23.10 -5.77
N ILE A 80 -8.06 -22.43 -6.84
CA ILE A 80 -8.75 -21.14 -6.78
C ILE A 80 -9.99 -21.17 -7.66
N PHE A 81 -11.08 -20.59 -7.14
CA PHE A 81 -12.31 -20.35 -7.89
C PHE A 81 -12.50 -18.86 -8.10
N SER A 82 -12.70 -18.46 -9.35
CA SER A 82 -12.74 -17.05 -9.76
C SER A 82 -13.76 -16.83 -10.86
N THR A 83 -14.31 -15.62 -10.97
CA THR A 83 -15.16 -15.20 -12.09
C THR A 83 -14.29 -14.64 -13.22
N SER A 84 -13.30 -15.42 -13.67
CA SER A 84 -12.23 -14.96 -14.57
C SER A 84 -12.63 -14.79 -16.04
N ASP A 85 -13.77 -15.32 -16.43
CA ASP A 85 -14.28 -15.28 -17.81
C ASP A 85 -15.77 -14.93 -17.87
N ASP A 86 -16.30 -14.86 -19.07
CA ASP A 86 -17.71 -14.56 -19.34
C ASP A 86 -18.67 -15.74 -19.02
N SER A 87 -18.20 -16.73 -18.24
CA SER A 87 -19.01 -17.88 -17.82
C SER A 87 -19.89 -17.55 -16.62
N THR A 88 -21.02 -18.24 -16.53
CA THR A 88 -21.87 -18.24 -15.33
C THR A 88 -21.50 -19.35 -14.34
N VAL A 89 -20.39 -20.05 -14.59
CA VAL A 89 -19.80 -21.08 -13.74
C VAL A 89 -18.40 -20.62 -13.38
N PRO A 90 -18.02 -20.62 -12.09
CA PRO A 90 -16.72 -20.11 -11.67
C PRO A 90 -15.59 -20.92 -12.32
N HIS A 91 -14.61 -20.20 -12.84
CA HIS A 91 -13.40 -20.78 -13.39
C HIS A 91 -12.55 -21.38 -12.27
N HIS A 92 -12.11 -22.62 -12.45
CA HIS A 92 -11.23 -23.32 -11.51
C HIS A 92 -9.78 -23.26 -12.00
N HIS A 93 -8.93 -22.63 -11.20
CA HIS A 93 -7.50 -22.55 -11.41
C HIS A 93 -6.78 -23.53 -10.48
N PRO A 94 -5.79 -24.31 -10.95
CA PRO A 94 -5.08 -25.26 -10.11
C PRO A 94 -4.26 -24.61 -8.98
N ASN A 95 -3.85 -23.34 -9.14
CA ASN A 95 -3.10 -22.58 -8.14
C ASN A 95 -3.06 -21.08 -8.47
N LEU A 96 -2.45 -20.29 -7.58
CA LEU A 96 -2.27 -18.84 -7.73
C LEU A 96 -1.48 -18.46 -8.99
N ALA A 97 -0.44 -19.21 -9.36
CA ALA A 97 0.36 -18.88 -10.53
C ALA A 97 -0.45 -19.02 -11.84
N ASP A 98 -1.33 -20.02 -11.93
CA ASP A 98 -2.24 -20.17 -13.05
C ASP A 98 -3.24 -19.01 -13.15
N LEU A 99 -3.87 -18.60 -12.04
CA LEU A 99 -4.75 -17.42 -12.00
C LEU A 99 -4.02 -16.16 -12.51
N MET A 100 -2.83 -15.88 -11.97
CA MET A 100 -2.06 -14.69 -12.35
C MET A 100 -1.68 -14.73 -13.85
N GLY A 101 -1.29 -15.91 -14.35
CA GLY A 101 -0.97 -16.11 -15.76
C GLY A 101 -2.17 -16.01 -16.69
N TYR A 102 -3.34 -16.47 -16.25
CA TYR A 102 -4.59 -16.36 -16.98
C TYR A 102 -4.92 -14.89 -17.27
N TYR A 103 -4.96 -14.05 -16.23
CA TYR A 103 -5.28 -12.63 -16.34
C TYR A 103 -4.22 -11.84 -17.14
N ALA A 104 -2.94 -12.14 -16.91
CA ALA A 104 -1.85 -11.52 -17.67
C ALA A 104 -1.93 -11.81 -19.18
N ARG A 105 -2.38 -13.01 -19.59
CA ARG A 105 -2.55 -13.37 -21.01
C ARG A 105 -3.57 -12.47 -21.73
N TYR A 106 -4.57 -11.98 -21.02
CA TYR A 106 -5.60 -11.09 -21.56
C TYR A 106 -5.28 -9.60 -21.38
N GLY A 107 -4.06 -9.27 -20.92
CA GLY A 107 -3.64 -7.88 -20.74
C GLY A 107 -4.23 -7.21 -19.49
N LEU A 108 -4.77 -7.99 -18.55
CA LEU A 108 -5.36 -7.50 -17.30
C LEU A 108 -4.58 -8.03 -16.10
N PRO A 109 -3.28 -7.76 -15.95
CA PRO A 109 -2.46 -8.37 -14.91
C PRO A 109 -2.99 -8.02 -13.51
N LEU A 110 -3.21 -9.05 -12.69
CA LEU A 110 -3.57 -8.87 -11.29
C LEU A 110 -2.37 -8.40 -10.47
N MET A 111 -2.62 -7.51 -9.51
CA MET A 111 -1.67 -7.14 -8.47
C MET A 111 -2.16 -7.69 -7.13
N TYR A 112 -1.45 -8.67 -6.56
CA TYR A 112 -1.83 -9.30 -5.30
C TYR A 112 -1.76 -8.32 -4.14
N LEU A 113 -2.87 -8.17 -3.40
CA LEU A 113 -2.96 -7.31 -2.21
C LEU A 113 -2.77 -8.11 -0.92
N GLY A 114 -3.31 -9.33 -0.89
CA GLY A 114 -3.30 -10.18 0.31
C GLY A 114 -4.45 -11.16 0.36
N TRP A 115 -4.59 -11.82 1.51
CA TRP A 115 -5.75 -12.63 1.88
C TRP A 115 -6.33 -12.12 3.19
N SER A 116 -7.58 -12.48 3.50
CA SER A 116 -8.18 -12.11 4.78
C SER A 116 -8.90 -13.28 5.44
N GLU A 117 -9.08 -13.20 6.75
CA GLU A 117 -9.84 -14.19 7.50
C GLU A 117 -11.35 -13.94 7.49
N ASP A 118 -11.74 -12.76 7.03
CA ASP A 118 -13.10 -12.28 6.91
C ASP A 118 -13.46 -11.91 5.47
N ILE A 119 -14.75 -12.00 5.18
CA ILE A 119 -15.36 -11.50 3.96
C ILE A 119 -16.57 -10.67 4.38
N GLU A 120 -16.73 -9.50 3.77
CA GLU A 120 -17.68 -8.49 4.25
C GLU A 120 -17.36 -8.13 5.71
N THR A 121 -18.24 -8.41 6.67
CA THR A 121 -18.01 -8.17 8.11
C THR A 121 -18.00 -9.47 8.93
N VAL A 122 -17.84 -10.61 8.27
CA VAL A 122 -17.97 -11.93 8.90
C VAL A 122 -16.66 -12.70 8.76
N ARG A 123 -16.10 -13.11 9.90
CA ARG A 123 -14.92 -13.97 9.97
C ARG A 123 -15.28 -15.39 9.52
N VAL A 124 -14.63 -15.88 8.47
CA VAL A 124 -14.88 -17.20 7.86
C VAL A 124 -13.84 -18.25 8.25
N VAL A 125 -12.64 -17.82 8.66
CA VAL A 125 -11.58 -18.66 9.21
C VAL A 125 -11.00 -18.02 10.47
N ASN A 126 -10.53 -18.83 11.41
CA ASN A 126 -9.78 -18.38 12.58
C ASN A 126 -8.40 -19.01 12.56
N VAL A 127 -7.36 -18.18 12.41
CA VAL A 127 -5.96 -18.60 12.49
C VAL A 127 -5.43 -18.28 13.88
N SER A 128 -5.03 -19.26 14.69
CA SER A 128 -4.63 -19.02 16.10
C SER A 128 -3.44 -18.07 16.30
N ASN A 129 -2.73 -17.70 15.24
CA ASN A 129 -1.62 -16.74 15.26
C ASN A 129 -1.98 -15.43 14.57
N SER A 130 -3.25 -15.21 14.24
CA SER A 130 -3.72 -13.91 13.78
C SER A 130 -3.51 -12.91 14.90
N ILE A 131 -2.69 -11.88 14.66
CA ILE A 131 -2.72 -10.71 15.53
C ILE A 131 -4.13 -10.12 15.32
N GLU A 132 -5.02 -10.30 16.30
CA GLU A 132 -6.29 -9.60 16.26
C GLU A 132 -5.97 -8.12 16.36
N TYR A 133 -6.13 -7.39 15.25
CA TYR A 133 -6.14 -5.94 15.27
C TYR A 133 -7.48 -5.50 15.87
N THR A 134 -7.60 -5.63 17.19
CA THR A 134 -8.76 -5.14 17.93
C THR A 134 -8.70 -3.61 18.00
N GLY A 135 -9.07 -2.94 16.91
CA GLY A 135 -9.40 -1.52 17.02
C GLY A 135 -9.44 -0.73 15.72
N PHE A 136 -10.64 -0.32 15.32
CA PHE A 136 -10.95 1.09 15.58
C PHE A 136 -10.99 1.23 17.10
N THR A 137 -9.91 1.76 17.68
CA THR A 137 -10.03 2.34 19.01
C THR A 137 -11.08 3.43 18.90
N GLN A 138 -12.25 3.22 19.50
CA GLN A 138 -12.81 4.33 20.24
C GLN A 138 -11.68 4.75 21.16
N SER A 139 -11.14 5.96 20.94
CA SER A 139 -9.99 6.47 21.66
C SER A 139 -10.17 6.08 23.12
N PRO A 140 -9.30 5.23 23.69
CA PRO A 140 -9.12 5.21 25.12
C PRO A 140 -8.96 6.68 25.51
N GLN A 141 -9.64 7.11 26.55
CA GLN A 141 -9.32 8.37 27.20
C GLN A 141 -7.79 8.43 27.26
N GLU A 142 -7.21 9.40 26.53
CA GLU A 142 -5.78 9.42 26.18
C GLU A 142 -4.95 9.28 27.45
N ASP A 143 -4.57 8.05 27.80
CA ASP A 143 -3.42 7.86 28.66
C ASP A 143 -2.25 8.31 27.79
N GLU A 144 -1.78 9.52 28.07
CA GLU A 144 -0.67 10.15 27.36
C GLU A 144 0.45 9.12 27.21
N LEU A 145 0.81 8.83 25.94
CA LEU A 145 1.96 7.99 25.63
C LEU A 145 3.12 8.39 26.51
N SER A 146 3.77 7.42 27.15
CA SER A 146 4.91 7.74 27.99
C SER A 146 6.00 8.41 27.14
N ALA A 147 6.80 9.26 27.77
CA ALA A 147 7.92 9.90 27.08
C ALA A 147 8.87 8.88 26.42
N ALA A 148 8.93 7.64 26.95
CA ALA A 148 9.71 6.55 26.39
C ALA A 148 9.10 6.00 25.08
N GLU A 149 7.79 5.76 25.05
CA GLU A 149 7.09 5.29 23.84
C GLU A 149 7.10 6.34 22.72
N VAL A 150 6.93 7.63 23.09
CA VAL A 150 7.07 8.73 22.12
C VAL A 150 8.48 8.79 21.55
N GLN A 151 9.51 8.52 22.38
CA GLN A 151 10.90 8.50 21.93
C GLN A 151 11.17 7.32 20.99
N GLU A 152 10.66 6.13 21.31
CA GLU A 152 10.80 4.94 20.47
C GLU A 152 10.15 5.13 19.08
N ILE A 153 8.97 5.74 19.03
CA ILE A 153 8.29 6.05 17.76
C ILE A 153 9.11 7.07 16.95
N LYS A 154 9.67 8.10 17.60
CA LYS A 154 10.53 9.09 16.93
C LYS A 154 11.79 8.45 16.36
N ASP A 155 12.41 7.56 17.12
CA ASP A 155 13.61 6.86 16.70
C ASP A 155 13.29 5.94 15.51
N HIS A 156 12.17 5.22 15.54
CA HIS A 156 11.72 4.40 14.42
C HIS A 156 11.43 5.23 13.15
N ILE A 157 10.75 6.37 13.27
CA ILE A 157 10.49 7.27 12.14
C ILE A 157 11.81 7.80 11.57
N ASN A 158 12.72 8.24 12.42
CA ASN A 158 14.04 8.72 12.02
C ASN A 158 14.83 7.62 11.31
N ASP A 159 14.77 6.38 11.77
CA ASP A 159 15.45 5.25 11.17
C ASP A 159 14.89 4.91 9.78
N VAL A 160 13.56 4.94 9.61
CA VAL A 160 12.92 4.73 8.30
C VAL A 160 13.25 5.87 7.32
N PHE A 161 13.30 7.11 7.81
CA PHE A 161 13.53 8.29 6.96
C PHE A 161 15.01 8.51 6.60
N LEU A 162 15.89 8.43 7.59
CA LEU A 162 17.31 8.83 7.49
C LEU A 162 18.24 7.62 7.25
N GLY A 163 17.80 6.42 7.66
CA GLY A 163 18.52 5.16 7.52
C GLY A 163 19.64 5.00 8.54
N ASP A 164 19.61 3.91 9.32
CA ASP A 164 20.74 3.03 9.70
C ASP A 164 20.32 2.09 10.86
N TYR A 165 19.39 1.15 10.64
CA TYR A 165 19.15 0.04 11.57
C TYR A 165 19.75 -1.26 11.01
N ALA A 166 20.73 -1.83 11.73
CA ALA A 166 21.38 -3.09 11.39
C ALA A 166 20.92 -4.20 12.36
N TRP A 167 19.93 -4.99 11.96
CA TRP A 167 19.68 -6.27 12.60
C TRP A 167 20.60 -7.30 11.95
N ASP A 168 21.73 -7.63 12.61
CA ASP A 168 22.77 -8.60 12.21
C ASP A 168 24.08 -8.08 11.55
N GLY A 169 24.23 -6.76 11.43
CA GLY A 169 25.45 -6.16 10.86
C GLY A 169 25.44 -6.00 9.34
N ARG A 170 24.30 -6.24 8.66
CA ARG A 170 24.05 -5.78 7.29
C ARG A 170 23.26 -4.47 7.29
N MET A 171 23.70 -3.50 6.47
CA MET A 171 22.96 -2.27 6.20
C MET A 171 21.89 -2.56 5.15
N ASP A 172 20.70 -2.97 5.58
CA ASP A 172 19.63 -3.42 4.67
C ASP A 172 18.60 -2.33 4.30
N ASN A 173 18.65 -1.15 4.94
CA ASN A 173 17.76 -0.03 4.60
C ASN A 173 18.55 1.28 4.38
N PRO A 174 18.65 1.78 3.13
CA PRO A 174 19.35 3.04 2.86
C PRO A 174 18.64 4.28 3.42
N GLY A 175 17.40 4.16 3.92
CA GLY A 175 16.57 5.29 4.33
C GLY A 175 15.93 5.99 3.13
N LEU A 176 14.68 6.43 3.29
CA LEU A 176 13.91 7.11 2.23
C LEU A 176 14.65 8.34 1.69
N ALA A 177 15.35 9.09 2.56
CA ALA A 177 16.08 10.29 2.17
C ALA A 177 17.24 10.00 1.20
N LYS A 178 18.03 8.93 1.42
CA LYS A 178 19.13 8.57 0.51
C LYS A 178 18.58 8.12 -0.85
N VAL A 179 17.50 7.35 -0.86
CA VAL A 179 16.79 6.95 -2.09
C VAL A 179 16.30 8.19 -2.85
N LEU A 180 15.74 9.17 -2.15
CA LEU A 180 15.27 10.42 -2.74
C LEU A 180 16.41 11.23 -3.35
N ILE A 181 17.51 11.41 -2.62
CA ILE A 181 18.71 12.15 -3.06
C ILE A 181 19.34 11.49 -4.29
N GLU A 182 19.51 10.16 -4.27
CA GLU A 182 20.13 9.44 -5.38
C GLU A 182 19.27 9.49 -6.64
N THR A 183 17.96 9.54 -6.47
CA THR A 183 17.02 9.77 -7.57
C THR A 183 17.12 11.18 -8.12
N GLN A 184 17.18 12.17 -7.24
CA GLN A 184 17.36 13.57 -7.63
C GLN A 184 18.65 13.76 -8.43
N LYS A 185 19.75 13.10 -8.04
CA LYS A 185 21.01 13.11 -8.80
C LYS A 185 20.84 12.54 -10.21
N ARG A 186 20.14 11.41 -10.36
CA ARG A 186 19.89 10.78 -11.68
C ARG A 186 19.00 11.64 -12.58
N VAL A 187 17.99 12.29 -12.00
CA VAL A 187 17.13 13.26 -12.71
C VAL A 187 17.94 14.49 -13.13
N THR A 188 18.80 15.00 -12.24
CA THR A 188 19.65 16.18 -12.51
C THR A 188 20.74 15.89 -13.55
N ALA A 189 21.32 14.69 -13.55
CA ALA A 189 22.32 14.25 -14.53
C ALA A 189 21.74 14.10 -15.95
N HIS A 190 20.42 14.16 -16.13
CA HIS A 190 19.76 14.02 -17.42
C HIS A 190 19.36 15.34 -18.10
N ARG A 191 19.61 16.52 -17.52
CA ARG A 191 19.22 17.81 -18.12
C ARG A 191 20.17 18.97 -17.76
N GLU A 192 21.12 19.28 -18.63
CA GLU A 192 21.96 20.49 -18.49
C GLU A 192 21.17 21.80 -18.74
N GLU A 193 20.15 21.79 -19.59
CA GLU A 193 19.39 23.00 -19.94
C GLU A 193 18.37 23.44 -18.86
N THR A 194 18.01 22.58 -17.90
CA THR A 194 17.02 22.91 -16.87
C THR A 194 17.64 23.55 -15.62
N ARG A 195 18.97 23.48 -15.47
CA ARG A 195 19.69 23.91 -14.27
C ARG A 195 19.66 25.42 -14.03
N ALA A 196 19.78 26.24 -15.07
CA ALA A 196 19.73 27.70 -14.93
C ALA A 196 18.34 28.23 -14.55
N ALA A 197 17.27 27.56 -14.99
CA ALA A 197 15.90 27.90 -14.60
C ALA A 197 15.57 27.43 -13.18
N PHE A 198 16.19 26.32 -12.74
CA PHE A 198 16.02 25.75 -11.42
C PHE A 198 16.81 26.52 -10.34
N ASP A 199 18.05 26.92 -10.62
CA ASP A 199 18.90 27.71 -9.72
C ASP A 199 18.39 29.15 -9.51
N ALA A 200 17.47 29.61 -10.37
CA ALA A 200 16.80 30.90 -10.25
C ALA A 200 15.54 30.87 -9.36
N LEU A 201 15.08 29.69 -8.91
CA LEU A 201 13.89 29.58 -8.06
C LEU A 201 14.28 29.72 -6.58
N PRO A 202 13.66 30.64 -5.81
CA PRO A 202 13.93 30.74 -4.39
C PRO A 202 13.50 29.47 -3.66
N THR A 203 14.36 28.99 -2.75
CA THR A 203 14.26 27.71 -2.01
C THR A 203 13.00 27.49 -1.17
N ARG A 204 12.12 28.50 -1.05
CA ARG A 204 10.85 28.42 -0.29
C ARG A 204 9.65 27.91 -1.08
N VAL A 205 9.79 27.66 -2.38
CA VAL A 205 8.65 27.38 -3.29
C VAL A 205 8.14 25.92 -3.20
N TRP A 206 8.89 25.01 -2.57
CA TRP A 206 8.54 23.58 -2.60
C TRP A 206 7.34 23.18 -1.74
N TRP A 207 7.00 23.99 -0.73
CA TRP A 207 5.85 23.78 0.13
C TRP A 207 4.77 24.82 -0.21
N GLY A 208 3.74 24.39 -0.94
CA GLY A 208 2.59 25.23 -1.31
C GLY A 208 2.50 25.65 -2.78
N THR A 209 3.44 25.24 -3.64
CA THR A 209 3.32 25.46 -5.09
C THR A 209 2.54 24.34 -5.74
N THR A 210 1.57 24.72 -6.56
CA THR A 210 0.72 23.83 -7.35
C THR A 210 1.14 23.83 -8.81
N VAL A 211 0.91 22.71 -9.49
CA VAL A 211 1.02 22.54 -10.93
C VAL A 211 -0.29 22.01 -11.47
N VAL A 212 -0.65 22.38 -12.69
CA VAL A 212 -1.90 21.93 -13.32
C VAL A 212 -1.63 20.65 -14.12
N ARG A 213 -2.27 19.56 -13.73
CA ARG A 213 -2.23 18.27 -14.45
C ARG A 213 -3.65 17.80 -14.72
N ASP A 214 -3.93 17.47 -15.98
CA ASP A 214 -5.27 17.10 -16.45
C ASP A 214 -6.37 18.10 -16.03
N GLY A 215 -6.01 19.40 -16.00
CA GLY A 215 -6.91 20.49 -15.63
C GLY A 215 -7.12 20.70 -14.13
N LYS A 216 -6.39 19.99 -13.26
CA LYS A 216 -6.46 20.16 -11.79
C LYS A 216 -5.15 20.67 -11.23
N GLU A 217 -5.22 21.64 -10.33
CA GLU A 217 -4.06 22.07 -9.53
C GLU A 217 -3.73 21.03 -8.46
N ILE A 218 -2.50 20.51 -8.51
CA ILE A 218 -1.95 19.56 -7.54
C ILE A 218 -0.63 20.08 -7.01
N ALA A 219 -0.30 19.81 -5.74
CA ALA A 219 0.98 20.24 -5.17
C ALA A 219 2.15 19.60 -5.94
N VAL A 220 3.22 20.36 -6.19
CA VAL A 220 4.40 19.88 -6.94
C VAL A 220 4.99 18.61 -6.35
N ILE A 221 5.00 18.49 -5.02
CA ILE A 221 5.47 17.27 -4.32
C ILE A 221 4.55 16.07 -4.63
N GLN A 222 3.25 16.29 -4.70
CA GLN A 222 2.27 15.25 -5.05
C GLN A 222 2.37 14.85 -6.52
N ASP A 223 2.58 15.81 -7.43
CA ASP A 223 2.86 15.53 -8.84
C ASP A 223 4.12 14.67 -9.02
N GLN A 224 5.21 15.02 -8.32
CA GLN A 224 6.45 14.25 -8.37
C GLN A 224 6.31 12.85 -7.74
N ALA A 225 5.55 12.72 -6.66
CA ALA A 225 5.21 11.42 -6.07
C ALA A 225 4.38 10.57 -7.05
N ASN A 226 3.41 11.16 -7.74
CA ASN A 226 2.54 10.46 -8.69
C ASN A 226 3.31 10.00 -9.94
N VAL A 227 4.14 10.87 -10.53
CA VAL A 227 4.99 10.54 -11.68
C VAL A 227 5.93 9.37 -11.38
N ARG A 228 6.41 9.29 -10.14
CA ARG A 228 7.33 8.23 -9.71
C ARG A 228 6.62 6.95 -9.27
N THR A 229 5.38 7.09 -8.78
CA THR A 229 4.46 6.00 -8.44
C THR A 229 4.10 5.16 -9.66
N GLU A 230 3.80 5.81 -10.80
CA GLU A 230 3.57 5.13 -12.07
C GLU A 230 4.83 4.40 -12.56
N GLN A 231 6.03 4.89 -12.23
CA GLN A 231 7.29 4.30 -12.69
C GLN A 231 7.82 3.16 -11.82
N LEU A 232 7.44 3.08 -10.53
CA LEU A 232 8.02 2.11 -9.58
C LEU A 232 7.00 1.27 -8.79
N GLY A 233 5.69 1.45 -9.00
CA GLY A 233 4.66 0.57 -8.41
C GLY A 233 4.53 0.63 -6.89
N GLN A 234 4.94 1.73 -6.24
CA GLN A 234 4.97 1.88 -4.77
C GLN A 234 4.10 3.03 -4.20
N GLY A 235 3.24 3.67 -4.99
CA GLY A 235 2.63 4.93 -4.56
C GLY A 235 1.54 4.88 -3.50
N GLN A 236 1.00 3.71 -3.18
CA GLN A 236 -0.18 3.62 -2.32
C GLN A 236 0.12 4.02 -0.85
N VAL A 237 1.33 3.75 -0.36
CA VAL A 237 1.76 4.11 1.01
C VAL A 237 1.96 5.62 1.18
N LEU A 238 2.44 6.31 0.15
CA LEU A 238 2.66 7.76 0.20
C LEU A 238 1.38 8.55 0.01
N VAL A 239 0.44 8.05 -0.79
CA VAL A 239 -0.92 8.60 -0.90
C VAL A 239 -1.67 8.44 0.42
N GLU A 240 -1.57 7.28 1.08
CA GLU A 240 -2.20 7.06 2.39
C GLU A 240 -1.64 7.97 3.49
N ILE A 241 -0.32 8.24 3.50
CA ILE A 241 0.29 9.19 4.46
C ILE A 241 -0.13 10.63 4.16
N ALA A 242 -0.23 11.01 2.88
CA ALA A 242 -0.66 12.35 2.47
C ALA A 242 -2.16 12.62 2.71
N ASP A 243 -3.00 11.59 2.55
CA ASP A 243 -4.45 11.68 2.77
C ASP A 243 -4.84 11.58 4.26
N SER A 244 -3.99 10.95 5.09
CA SER A 244 -4.23 10.80 6.53
C SER A 244 -3.68 11.94 7.39
N VAL A 245 -2.82 12.81 6.84
CA VAL A 245 -2.20 13.90 7.58
C VAL A 245 -2.50 15.23 6.89
N SER A 246 -3.20 16.13 7.58
CA SER A 246 -3.52 17.44 7.02
C SER A 246 -2.23 18.21 6.63
N PRO A 247 -2.24 19.03 5.57
CA PRO A 247 -1.06 19.80 5.15
C PRO A 247 -0.45 20.66 6.28
N GLY A 248 -1.28 21.13 7.23
CA GLY A 248 -0.83 21.85 8.42
C GLY A 248 -0.14 20.96 9.45
N ALA A 249 -0.62 19.72 9.64
CA ALA A 249 -0.01 18.75 10.56
C ALA A 249 1.37 18.24 10.05
N LEU A 250 1.50 18.08 8.74
CA LEU A 250 2.76 17.74 8.07
C LEU A 250 3.81 18.84 8.25
N ALA A 251 3.40 20.11 8.17
CA ALA A 251 4.26 21.27 8.40
C ALA A 251 4.70 21.42 9.86
N THR A 252 3.94 20.90 10.83
CA THR A 252 4.33 20.88 12.26
C THR A 252 5.23 19.69 12.65
N LEU A 253 5.13 18.56 11.94
CA LEU A 253 5.94 17.36 12.22
C LEU A 253 7.41 17.51 11.84
N VAL A 254 7.71 18.37 10.87
CA VAL A 254 9.07 18.78 10.53
C VAL A 254 9.23 20.23 10.98
N THR A 255 9.74 20.44 12.20
CA THR A 255 10.01 21.80 12.66
C THR A 255 10.96 22.51 11.70
N GLU A 256 10.76 23.81 11.47
CA GLU A 256 11.59 24.61 10.54
C GLU A 256 13.09 24.48 10.86
N ALA A 257 13.43 24.31 12.15
CA ALA A 257 14.77 24.02 12.63
C ALA A 257 15.34 22.66 12.16
N ASN A 258 14.52 21.62 12.07
CA ASN A 258 14.94 20.30 11.58
C ASN A 258 15.13 20.32 10.06
N ALA A 259 14.29 21.06 9.32
CA ALA A 259 14.47 21.26 7.89
C ALA A 259 15.76 22.05 7.58
N GLU A 260 16.03 23.12 8.33
CA GLU A 260 17.27 23.90 8.18
C GLU A 260 18.52 23.09 8.54
N ALA A 261 18.48 22.28 9.61
CA ALA A 261 19.59 21.41 10.00
C ALA A 261 19.91 20.36 8.91
N VAL A 262 18.88 19.80 8.26
CA VAL A 262 19.05 18.86 7.15
C VAL A 262 19.62 19.58 5.91
N ILE A 263 19.16 20.79 5.61
CA ILE A 263 19.67 21.59 4.49
C ILE A 263 21.14 21.96 4.69
N GLU A 264 21.54 22.36 5.90
CA GLU A 264 22.95 22.67 6.22
C GLU A 264 23.84 21.41 6.18
N ALA A 265 23.35 20.27 6.67
CA ALA A 265 24.08 19.00 6.55
C ALA A 265 24.30 18.60 5.07
N ILE A 266 23.33 18.86 4.19
CA ILE A 266 23.45 18.61 2.75
C ILE A 266 24.44 19.58 2.10
N ARG A 267 24.39 20.89 2.43
CA ARG A 267 25.33 21.90 1.92
C ARG A 267 26.78 21.59 2.30
N ALA A 268 27.03 21.27 3.57
CA ALA A 268 28.35 20.90 4.06
C ALA A 268 28.93 19.68 3.31
N ARG A 269 28.07 18.72 2.97
CA ARG A 269 28.47 17.48 2.28
C ARG A 269 28.73 17.70 0.78
N LEU A 270 28.01 18.63 0.15
CA LEU A 270 28.26 19.06 -1.23
C LEU A 270 29.56 19.87 -1.33
N ALA A 271 29.80 20.80 -0.40
CA ALA A 271 31.06 21.56 -0.36
C ALA A 271 32.29 20.64 -0.16
N ALA A 272 32.14 19.54 0.58
CA ALA A 272 33.20 18.56 0.79
C ALA A 272 33.46 17.64 -0.41
N THR A 273 32.62 17.67 -1.46
CA THR A 273 32.81 16.87 -2.68
C THR A 273 33.34 17.69 -3.87
N GLU A 274 33.47 19.00 -3.70
CA GLU A 274 33.99 19.93 -4.71
C GLU A 274 35.45 20.38 -4.47
N GLY A 275 36.08 19.91 -3.38
CA GLY A 275 37.52 20.09 -3.10
C GLY A 275 38.27 18.77 -3.15
#